data_AF-A0A2G6ALZ0-F1
#
_entry.id   AF-A0A2G6ALZ0-F1
#
_cell.length_a   1.000
_cell.length_b   1.000
_cell.length_c   1.000
_cell.angle_alpha   90.00
_cell.angle_beta   90.00
_cell.angle_gamma   90.00
#
_symmetry.space_group_name_H-M   'P 1'
#
loop_
_entity.id
_entity.type
_entity.pdbx_description
1 polymer ?
#
loop_
_entity_poly.entity_id
_entity_poly.type
_entity_poly.pdbx_seq_one_letter_code
_entity_poly.pdbx_strand_id
1 'polypeptide(L)' 'MPAYMVNEYYVFTSYKEMSLLIHDIIHYSILPPQQDRHSFSILTGYLDTTTLKFQSDNGLSIALRYESEDDIYYPA' A
#
# COMPACT_ATOMS: atom_id res chain seq x y z
N MET A 1 -4.11 -14.58 -1.43
CA MET A 1 -3.93 -14.33 0.02
C MET A 1 -4.70 -13.06 0.40
N PRO A 2 -5.25 -12.93 1.61
CA PRO A 2 -5.86 -11.66 2.05
C PRO A 2 -4.84 -10.53 2.01
N ALA A 3 -5.26 -9.37 1.52
CA ALA A 3 -4.40 -8.21 1.37
C ALA A 3 -5.20 -6.91 1.49
N TYR A 4 -4.46 -5.84 1.76
CA TYR A 4 -4.96 -4.49 1.92
C TYR A 4 -4.22 -3.58 0.95
N MET A 5 -4.94 -2.93 0.04
CA MET A 5 -4.38 -1.97 -0.87
C MET A 5 -4.66 -0.55 -0.38
N VAL A 6 -3.61 0.24 -0.16
CA VAL A 6 -3.68 1.61 0.31
C VAL A 6 -3.38 2.56 -0.85
N ASN A 7 -4.28 3.53 -1.07
CA ASN A 7 -4.20 4.56 -2.11
C ASN A 7 -3.94 3.99 -3.52
N GLU A 8 -4.49 2.81 -3.80
CA GLU A 8 -4.35 2.10 -5.08
C GLU A 8 -2.90 1.80 -5.50
N TYR A 9 -1.94 1.89 -4.57
CA TYR A 9 -0.51 1.78 -4.87
C TYR A 9 0.20 0.77 -3.97
N TYR A 10 0.06 0.92 -2.65
CA TYR A 10 0.75 0.04 -1.70
C TYR A 10 -0.12 -1.17 -1.36
N VAL A 11 0.45 -2.38 -1.42
CA VAL A 11 -0.25 -3.61 -1.05
C VAL A 11 0.41 -4.23 0.17
N PHE A 12 -0.38 -4.48 1.21
CA PHE A 12 0.04 -5.13 2.44
C PHE A 12 -0.63 -6.49 2.56
N THR A 13 0.13 -7.50 2.93
CA THR A 13 -0.40 -8.85 3.24
C THR A 13 -0.68 -9.03 4.73
N SER A 14 -0.33 -8.03 5.56
CA SER A 14 -0.52 -8.01 7.00
C SER A 14 -1.25 -6.75 7.43
N TYR A 15 -2.38 -6.93 8.13
CA TYR A 15 -3.12 -5.81 8.73
C TYR A 15 -2.23 -5.00 9.70
N LYS A 16 -1.40 -5.70 10.47
CA LYS A 16 -0.53 -5.08 11.47
C LYS A 16 0.46 -4.12 10.80
N GLU A 17 1.14 -4.55 9.75
CA GLU A 17 2.10 -3.73 9.02
C GLU A 17 1.44 -2.50 8.40
N MET A 18 0.31 -2.69 7.72
CA MET A 18 -0.48 -1.57 7.19
C MET A 18 -0.87 -0.58 8.29
N SER A 19 -1.40 -1.09 9.41
CA SER A 19 -1.88 -0.25 10.52
C SER A 19 -0.76 0.55 11.18
N LEU A 20 0.43 -0.04 11.32
CA LEU A 20 1.62 0.62 11.87
C LEU A 20 2.11 1.72 10.93
N LEU A 21 2.17 1.45 9.62
CA LEU A 21 2.57 2.47 8.65
C LEU A 21 1.60 3.66 8.65
N ILE A 22 0.29 3.41 8.62
CA ILE A 22 -0.71 4.48 8.67
C ILE A 22 -0.60 5.27 9.97
N HIS A 23 -0.43 4.58 11.10
CA HIS A 23 -0.21 5.21 12.40
C HIS A 23 1.01 6.14 12.37
N ASP A 24 2.13 5.68 11.82
CA ASP A 24 3.37 6.45 11.76
C ASP A 24 3.26 7.64 10.82
N ILE A 25 2.55 7.52 9.70
CA ILE A 25 2.28 8.66 8.82
C ILE A 25 1.48 9.74 9.57
N ILE A 26 0.43 9.34 10.29
CA ILE A 26 -0.43 10.29 11.01
C ILE A 26 0.33 11.01 12.14
N HIS A 27 1.24 10.33 12.83
CA HIS A 27 1.92 10.89 14.00
C HIS A 27 3.23 11.60 13.68
N TYR A 28 3.94 11.17 12.64
CA TYR A 28 5.31 11.63 12.38
C TYR A 28 5.49 12.32 11.02
N SER A 29 4.51 12.27 10.11
CA SER A 29 4.61 13.00 8.84
C SER A 29 4.07 14.41 8.94
N ILE A 30 4.82 15.37 8.41
CA ILE A 30 4.37 16.76 8.29
C ILE A 30 3.53 16.86 7.01
N LEU A 31 2.29 17.30 7.15
CA LEU A 31 1.45 17.61 6.00
C LEU A 31 1.99 18.84 5.25
N PRO A 32 1.90 18.87 3.91
CA PRO A 32 2.17 20.06 3.14
C PRO A 32 1.30 21.24 3.62
N PRO A 33 1.72 22.50 3.47
CA PRO A 33 0.97 23.67 3.94
C PRO A 33 -0.45 23.79 3.36
N GLN A 34 -0.72 23.08 2.27
CA GLN A 34 -1.98 23.07 1.53
C GLN A 34 -2.94 21.96 2.01
N GLN A 35 -2.51 21.08 2.91
CA GLN A 35 -3.31 19.99 3.47
C GLN A 35 -3.43 20.13 4.99
N ASP A 36 -4.66 20.03 5.48
CA ASP A 36 -5.01 20.10 6.90
C ASP A 36 -5.34 18.73 7.51
N ARG A 37 -5.44 17.68 6.68
CA ARG A 37 -5.75 16.31 7.11
C ARG A 37 -5.06 15.25 6.26
N HIS A 38 -4.75 14.13 6.89
CA HIS A 38 -4.38 12.90 6.19
C HIS A 38 -5.62 12.21 5.63
N SER A 39 -5.54 11.70 4.41
CA SER A 39 -6.60 10.90 3.79
C SER A 39 -6.00 9.63 3.22
N PHE A 40 -6.59 8.48 3.55
CA PHE A 40 -6.18 7.17 3.08
C PHE A 40 -7.40 6.44 2.52
N SER A 41 -7.26 5.86 1.33
CA SER A 41 -8.21 4.91 0.77
C SER A 41 -7.68 3.51 0.98
N ILE A 42 -8.46 2.63 1.60
CA ILE A 42 -8.06 1.24 1.88
C ILE A 42 -9.06 0.30 1.21
N LEU A 43 -8.58 -0.52 0.29
CA LEU A 43 -9.33 -1.60 -0.32
C LEU A 43 -8.90 -2.92 0.32
N THR A 44 -9.87 -3.73 0.76
CA THR A 44 -9.64 -5.10 1.19
C THR A 44 -9.86 -6.05 0.03
N GLY A 45 -9.13 -7.15 0.02
CA GLY A 45 -9.25 -8.13 -1.05
C GLY A 45 -8.26 -9.26 -0.97
N TYR A 46 -8.05 -9.90 -2.12
CA TYR A 46 -7.13 -11.00 -2.31
C TYR A 46 -6.03 -10.61 -3.30
N LEU A 47 -4.79 -10.80 -2.87
CA LEU A 47 -3.60 -10.73 -3.71
C LEU A 47 -3.33 -12.10 -4.34
N ASP A 48 -3.21 -12.13 -5.66
CA ASP A 48 -2.68 -13.22 -6.45
C ASP A 48 -1.28 -12.85 -6.95
N THR A 49 -0.26 -13.44 -6.34
CA THR A 49 1.15 -13.25 -6.71
C THR A 49 1.55 -13.98 -7.98
N THR A 50 0.76 -14.96 -8.43
CA THR A 50 1.03 -15.71 -9.66
C THR A 50 0.67 -14.87 -10.88
N THR A 51 -0.47 -14.18 -10.81
CA THR A 51 -0.95 -13.32 -11.90
C THR A 51 -0.62 -11.84 -11.69
N LEU A 52 0.02 -11.50 -10.55
CA LEU A 52 0.31 -10.15 -10.11
C LEU A 52 -0.95 -9.26 -10.15
N LYS A 53 -2.02 -9.74 -9.53
CA LYS A 53 -3.30 -9.02 -9.48
C LYS A 53 -3.80 -8.93 -8.05
N PHE A 54 -4.31 -7.75 -7.73
CA PHE A 54 -5.16 -7.55 -6.58
C PHE A 54 -6.63 -7.63 -7.01
N GLN A 55 -7.41 -8.44 -6.32
CA GLN A 55 -8.86 -8.50 -6.47
C GLN A 55 -9.49 -7.97 -5.20
N SER A 56 -10.13 -6.82 -5.26
CA SER A 56 -10.84 -6.27 -4.11
C SER A 56 -12.16 -7.01 -3.87
N ASP A 57 -12.65 -6.93 -2.63
CA ASP A 57 -13.92 -7.55 -2.23
C ASP A 57 -15.12 -6.94 -2.98
N ASN A 58 -14.99 -5.73 -3.51
CA ASN A 58 -16.00 -5.09 -4.34
C ASN A 58 -15.94 -5.48 -5.83
N GLY A 59 -15.09 -6.45 -6.20
CA GLY A 59 -15.00 -7.02 -7.55
C GLY A 59 -14.10 -6.26 -8.52
N LEU A 60 -13.37 -5.24 -8.08
CA LEU A 60 -12.34 -4.59 -8.91
C LEU A 60 -11.09 -5.47 -8.99
N SER A 61 -10.54 -5.60 -10.18
CA SER A 61 -9.25 -6.25 -10.39
C SER A 61 -8.21 -5.22 -10.83
N ILE A 62 -7.15 -5.09 -10.04
CA ILE A 62 -6.07 -4.12 -10.25
C ILE A 62 -4.81 -4.91 -10.57
N ALA A 63 -4.26 -4.69 -11.76
CA ALA A 63 -2.98 -5.28 -12.14
C ALA A 63 -1.85 -4.61 -11.36
N LEU A 64 -1.03 -5.41 -10.71
CA LEU A 64 0.10 -4.94 -9.91
C LEU A 64 1.35 -4.96 -10.77
N ARG A 65 2.17 -3.91 -10.62
CA ARG A 65 3.55 -3.91 -11.10
C ARG A 65 4.43 -4.06 -9.87
N TYR A 66 5.12 -5.19 -9.79
CA TYR A 66 6.14 -5.37 -8.78
C TYR A 66 7.40 -4.72 -9.34
N GLU A 67 7.74 -3.52 -8.88
CA GLU A 67 9.13 -3.10 -8.94
C GLU A 67 9.81 -3.82 -7.77
N SER A 68 10.72 -4.75 -8.08
CA SER A 68 11.64 -5.23 -7.06
C SER A 68 12.26 -4.00 -6.44
N GLU A 69 12.32 -3.95 -5.10
CA GLU A 69 13.33 -3.16 -4.43
C GLU A 69 14.69 -3.76 -4.81
N ASP A 70 15.13 -3.54 -6.05
CA ASP A 70 16.54 -3.67 -6.41
C ASP A 70 17.22 -2.55 -5.63
N ASP A 71 17.60 -2.90 -4.40
CA ASP A 71 18.72 -2.39 -3.64
C ASP A 71 19.28 -1.10 -4.26
N ILE A 72 18.71 0.04 -3.86
CA ILE A 72 19.23 1.39 -4.18
C ILE A 72 20.54 1.63 -3.38
N TYR A 73 21.36 0.60 -3.22
CA TYR A 73 22.74 0.75 -2.83
C TYR A 73 23.47 1.30 -4.04
N TYR A 74 23.69 2.61 -4.04
CA TYR A 74 24.76 3.18 -4.84
C TYR A 74 26.04 2.39 -4.54
N PRO A 75 26.68 1.75 -5.53
CA PRO A 75 28.00 1.17 -5.31
C PRO A 75 28.94 2.31 -4.87
N ALA A 76 29.67 2.04 -3.79
CA ALA A 76 30.64 2.94 -3.17
C ALA A 76 31.79 3.32 -4.12
#